data_AF-A0A6J5H3J5-F1
#
_entry.id   AF-A0A6J5H3J5-F1
#
_cell.length_a   1.000
_cell.length_b   1.000
_cell.length_c   1.000
_cell.angle_alpha   90.00
_cell.angle_beta   90.00
_cell.angle_gamma   90.00
#
_symmetry.space_group_name_H-M   'P 1'
#
loop_
_entity.id
_entity.type
_entity.pdbx_description
1 polymer ?
#
loop_
_entity_poly.entity_id
_entity_poly.type
_entity_poly.pdbx_seq_one_letter_code
_entity_poly.pdbx_strand_id
1 'polypeptide(L)'
;MSMHVSFGVLRWVLSILKKTSSWLVDKLTRWFILPTYRHSHLTWMKRTQLGSSWSELWDGVEYDVSFPHFGYPEPRACRVAFRSLKKEVSRLEMILEVRGAGLRYQEPIQVCNLNKHAVIVTLPGIPELEPKLSKGNLRFSIEEYEFLAR
;
A
#
# COMPACT_ATOMS: atom_id res chain seq x y z
N MET A 1 28.53 -29.58 54.70
CA MET A 1 28.00 -30.41 53.61
C MET A 1 28.08 -29.59 52.33
N SER A 2 29.01 -29.92 51.42
CA SER A 2 29.20 -29.18 50.17
C SER A 2 28.23 -29.71 49.11
N MET A 3 27.33 -28.87 48.64
CA MET A 3 26.30 -29.22 47.68
C MET A 3 26.89 -29.11 46.27
N HIS A 4 27.42 -30.21 45.74
CA HIS A 4 27.90 -30.28 44.36
C HIS A 4 26.70 -30.22 43.40
N VAL A 5 26.41 -29.03 42.88
CA VAL A 5 25.42 -28.87 41.80
C VAL A 5 26.04 -29.36 40.50
N SER A 6 25.51 -30.47 39.97
CA SER A 6 25.98 -31.06 38.71
C SER A 6 25.71 -30.13 37.53
N PHE A 7 26.76 -29.85 36.74
CA PHE A 7 26.71 -29.03 35.51
C PHE A 7 25.63 -29.50 34.51
N GLY A 8 25.29 -30.80 34.52
CA GLY A 8 24.23 -31.36 33.67
C GLY A 8 22.83 -30.84 34.02
N VAL A 9 22.55 -30.62 35.30
CA VAL A 9 21.28 -30.08 35.78
C VAL A 9 21.15 -28.61 35.39
N LEU A 10 22.24 -27.86 35.52
CA LEU A 10 22.31 -26.44 35.16
C LEU A 10 22.06 -26.22 33.65
N ARG A 11 22.65 -27.07 32.81
CA ARG A 11 22.42 -27.06 31.34
C ARG A 11 20.99 -27.45 30.97
N TRP A 12 20.40 -28.42 31.67
CA TRP A 12 19.00 -28.82 31.44
C TRP A 12 18.02 -27.71 31.80
N VAL A 13 18.21 -27.06 32.95
CA VAL A 13 17.40 -25.92 33.41
C VAL A 13 17.50 -24.74 32.42
N LEU A 14 18.70 -24.41 31.94
CA LEU A 14 18.89 -23.38 30.91
C LEU A 14 18.17 -23.71 29.59
N SER A 15 18.14 -24.99 29.19
CA SER A 15 17.43 -25.40 27.97
C SER A 15 15.91 -25.22 28.08
N ILE A 16 15.35 -25.49 29.27
CA ILE A 16 13.93 -25.30 29.56
C ILE A 16 13.59 -23.81 29.57
N LEU A 17 14.39 -22.99 30.24
CA LEU A 17 14.25 -21.53 30.27
C LEU A 17 14.28 -20.90 28.88
N LYS A 18 15.19 -21.35 28.00
CA LYS A 18 15.24 -20.88 26.61
C LYS A 18 13.99 -21.27 25.82
N LYS A 19 13.50 -22.50 26.01
CA LYS A 19 12.32 -23.02 25.30
C LYS A 19 11.02 -22.37 25.77
N THR A 20 10.89 -22.06 27.07
CA THR A 20 9.75 -21.33 27.60
C THR A 20 9.78 -19.86 27.21
N SER A 21 10.96 -19.23 27.22
CA SER A 21 11.18 -17.87 26.71
C SER A 21 10.79 -17.74 25.24
N SER A 22 11.29 -18.63 24.37
CA SER A 22 10.95 -18.59 22.94
C SER A 22 9.46 -18.82 22.71
N TRP A 23 8.84 -19.74 23.45
CA TRP A 23 7.39 -19.97 23.38
C TRP A 23 6.58 -18.74 23.81
N LEU A 24 7.01 -18.05 24.87
CA LEU A 24 6.38 -16.81 25.34
C LEU A 24 6.50 -15.69 24.31
N VAL A 25 7.70 -15.50 23.74
CA VAL A 25 7.95 -14.50 22.69
C VAL A 25 7.11 -14.79 21.44
N ASP A 26 7.05 -16.05 21.00
CA ASP A 26 6.28 -16.45 19.82
C ASP A 26 4.78 -16.23 20.04
N LYS A 27 4.30 -16.53 21.26
CA LYS A 27 2.91 -16.29 21.65
C LYS A 27 2.58 -14.80 21.72
N LEU A 28 3.44 -13.98 22.33
CA LEU A 28 3.27 -12.53 22.40
C LEU A 28 3.30 -11.88 21.01
N THR A 29 4.20 -12.33 20.14
CA THR A 29 4.30 -11.86 18.75
C THR A 29 3.01 -12.15 17.98
N ARG A 30 2.44 -13.35 18.14
CA ARG A 30 1.16 -13.71 17.52
C ARG A 30 -0.03 -12.95 18.08
N TRP A 31 -0.03 -12.66 19.38
CA TRP A 31 -1.16 -12.03 20.05
C TRP A 31 -1.18 -10.50 19.95
N PHE A 32 -0.02 -9.85 19.88
CA PHE A 32 0.07 -8.39 19.82
C PHE A 32 0.57 -7.89 18.47
N ILE A 33 1.71 -8.39 17.99
CA ILE A 33 2.37 -7.82 16.81
C ILE A 33 1.55 -8.09 15.55
N LEU A 34 1.08 -9.32 15.35
CA LEU A 34 0.28 -9.69 14.18
C LEU A 34 -1.03 -8.90 14.04
N PRO A 35 -1.89 -8.79 15.07
CA PRO A 35 -3.11 -8.00 14.95
C PRO A 35 -2.85 -6.50 14.84
N THR A 36 -1.86 -5.95 15.55
CA THR A 36 -1.50 -4.53 15.42
C THR A 36 -0.94 -4.22 14.03
N TYR A 37 -0.07 -5.09 13.50
CA TYR A 37 0.43 -4.98 12.13
C TYR A 37 -0.71 -5.05 11.12
N ARG A 38 -1.61 -6.04 11.27
CA ARG A 38 -2.78 -6.18 10.40
C ARG A 38 -3.70 -4.96 10.50
N HIS A 39 -3.93 -4.43 11.69
CA HIS A 39 -4.75 -3.24 11.88
C HIS A 39 -4.11 -2.00 11.26
N SER A 40 -2.81 -1.79 11.46
CA SER A 40 -2.05 -0.72 10.82
C SER A 40 -2.06 -0.85 9.29
N HIS A 41 -1.88 -2.06 8.77
CA HIS A 41 -1.89 -2.33 7.34
C HIS A 41 -3.29 -2.13 6.75
N LEU A 42 -4.35 -2.61 7.41
CA LEU A 42 -5.73 -2.35 6.99
C LEU A 42 -6.10 -0.87 7.10
N THR A 43 -5.57 -0.15 8.08
CA THR A 43 -5.80 1.29 8.23
C THR A 43 -5.07 2.07 7.13
N TRP A 44 -3.85 1.66 6.81
CA TRP A 44 -3.09 2.17 5.68
C TRP A 44 -3.84 1.90 4.37
N MET A 45 -4.22 0.65 4.08
CA MET A 45 -4.99 0.28 2.89
C MET A 45 -6.35 0.99 2.81
N LYS A 46 -7.08 1.16 3.93
CA LYS A 46 -8.33 1.94 3.96
C LYS A 46 -8.09 3.41 3.64
N ARG A 47 -6.95 3.97 4.06
CA ARG A 47 -6.60 5.37 3.85
C ARG A 47 -5.99 5.64 2.49
N THR A 48 -5.19 4.74 1.94
CA THR A 48 -4.45 4.95 0.69
C THR A 48 -5.13 4.29 -0.50
N GLN A 49 -5.85 3.17 -0.31
CA GLN A 49 -6.48 2.36 -1.37
C GLN A 49 -5.54 1.99 -2.52
N LEU A 50 -4.25 2.01 -2.21
CA LEU A 50 -3.15 1.84 -3.14
C LEU A 50 -2.24 0.75 -2.60
N GLY A 51 -1.65 -0.02 -3.49
CA GLY A 51 -0.71 -1.07 -3.21
C GLY A 51 -1.27 -2.49 -3.27
N SER A 52 -2.53 -2.66 -3.66
CA SER A 52 -3.16 -3.98 -3.88
C SER A 52 -3.03 -4.48 -5.31
N SER A 53 -2.97 -3.58 -6.29
CA SER A 53 -3.05 -3.89 -7.71
C SER A 53 -1.99 -3.13 -8.48
N TRP A 54 -0.76 -3.63 -8.43
CA TRP A 54 0.36 -3.04 -9.17
C TRP A 54 0.30 -3.45 -10.63
N SER A 55 0.32 -2.45 -11.52
CA SER A 55 0.42 -2.61 -12.96
C SER A 55 1.79 -2.09 -13.42
N GLU A 56 2.41 -2.77 -14.38
CA GLU A 56 3.71 -2.33 -14.92
C GLU A 56 3.52 -1.11 -15.84
N LEU A 57 4.31 -0.07 -15.62
CA LEU A 57 4.36 1.11 -16.49
C LEU A 57 5.44 0.94 -17.56
N TRP A 58 6.70 0.72 -17.13
CA TRP A 58 7.85 0.44 -17.98
C TRP A 58 9.02 -0.07 -17.15
N ASP A 59 9.83 -0.99 -17.72
CA ASP A 59 11.06 -1.56 -17.13
C ASP A 59 11.08 -1.71 -15.59
N GLY A 60 10.09 -2.41 -15.03
CA GLY A 60 10.01 -2.65 -13.58
C GLY A 60 9.64 -1.44 -12.71
N VAL A 61 9.25 -0.32 -13.32
CA VAL A 61 8.44 0.72 -12.68
C VAL A 61 6.99 0.27 -12.73
N GLU A 62 6.37 0.22 -11.56
CA GLU A 62 4.99 -0.19 -11.38
C GLU A 62 4.19 0.98 -10.80
N TYR A 63 2.90 0.97 -11.10
CA TYR A 63 1.95 1.95 -10.60
C TYR A 63 0.68 1.28 -10.08
N ASP A 64 -0.02 1.97 -9.20
CA ASP A 64 -1.39 1.65 -8.78
C ASP A 64 -2.18 2.96 -8.79
N VAL A 65 -3.43 2.93 -9.26
CA VAL A 65 -4.28 4.11 -9.34
C VAL A 65 -5.53 3.89 -8.51
N SER A 66 -5.80 4.83 -7.62
CA SER A 66 -7.02 4.89 -6.85
C SER A 66 -7.80 6.13 -7.29
N PHE A 67 -9.02 5.89 -7.76
CA PHE A 67 -9.95 6.94 -8.10
C PHE A 67 -10.97 7.13 -6.99
N PRO A 68 -11.38 8.39 -6.72
CA PRO A 68 -12.36 8.67 -5.70
C PRO A 68 -13.70 8.01 -6.05
N HIS A 69 -14.31 7.34 -5.07
CA HIS A 69 -15.63 6.73 -5.19
C HIS A 69 -16.49 7.15 -4.01
N PHE A 70 -17.78 7.36 -4.26
CA PHE A 70 -18.74 7.85 -3.26
C PHE A 70 -18.85 6.97 -2.01
N GLY A 71 -18.58 5.66 -2.15
CA GLY A 71 -18.57 4.72 -1.03
C GLY A 71 -17.33 4.77 -0.14
N TYR A 72 -16.34 5.63 -0.43
CA TYR A 72 -15.07 5.65 0.28
C TYR A 72 -14.96 6.77 1.32
N PRO A 73 -14.34 6.48 2.49
CA PRO A 73 -14.02 7.51 3.48
C PRO A 73 -13.00 8.50 2.90
N GLU A 74 -13.11 9.77 3.28
CA GLU A 74 -12.20 10.84 2.84
C GLU A 74 -10.71 10.51 3.04
N PRO A 75 -9.81 11.04 2.18
CA PRO A 75 -10.05 12.11 1.20
C PRO A 75 -10.45 11.62 -0.20
N ARG A 76 -11.37 12.35 -0.83
CA ARG A 76 -11.94 12.05 -2.15
C ARG A 76 -11.14 12.71 -3.27
N ALA A 77 -9.90 12.28 -3.43
CA ALA A 77 -9.03 12.73 -4.51
C ALA A 77 -8.46 11.53 -5.27
N CYS A 78 -8.18 11.72 -6.56
CA CYS A 78 -7.44 10.73 -7.32
C CYS A 78 -6.03 10.62 -6.74
N ARG A 79 -5.52 9.39 -6.65
CA ARG A 79 -4.16 9.14 -6.17
C ARG A 79 -3.50 8.09 -7.02
N VAL A 80 -2.20 8.27 -7.22
CA VAL A 80 -1.36 7.32 -7.94
C VAL A 80 -0.18 6.97 -7.07
N ALA A 81 0.04 5.67 -6.85
CA ALA A 81 1.25 5.16 -6.25
C ALA A 81 2.22 4.71 -7.33
N PHE A 82 3.49 5.02 -7.17
CA PHE A 82 4.56 4.56 -8.05
C PHE A 82 5.64 3.86 -7.23
N ARG A 83 6.22 2.80 -7.77
CA ARG A 83 7.43 2.16 -7.21
C ARG A 83 8.30 1.62 -8.33
N SER A 84 9.58 1.42 -8.05
CA SER A 84 10.50 0.75 -8.96
C SER A 84 11.17 -0.44 -8.28
N LEU A 85 11.03 -1.63 -8.87
CA LEU A 85 11.56 -2.87 -8.32
C LEU A 85 12.98 -3.17 -8.83
N LYS A 86 13.29 -2.77 -10.06
CA LYS A 86 14.56 -3.08 -10.73
C LYS A 86 15.64 -2.05 -10.46
N LYS A 87 15.36 -0.78 -10.76
CA LYS A 87 16.36 0.30 -10.75
C LYS A 87 15.78 1.58 -10.15
N GLU A 88 16.57 2.30 -9.37
CA GLU A 88 16.16 3.61 -8.89
C GLU A 88 16.00 4.58 -10.06
N VAL A 89 14.85 5.26 -10.09
CA VAL A 89 14.54 6.29 -11.10
C VAL A 89 14.62 7.65 -10.41
N SER A 90 15.56 8.48 -10.84
CA SER A 90 15.81 9.79 -10.23
C SER A 90 14.61 10.72 -10.39
N ARG A 91 13.95 10.69 -11.56
CA ARG A 91 12.80 11.53 -11.88
C ARG A 91 11.87 10.86 -12.88
N LEU A 92 10.58 10.91 -12.59
CA LEU A 92 9.47 10.52 -13.46
C LEU A 92 8.59 11.76 -13.68
N GLU A 93 8.39 12.14 -14.94
CA GLU A 93 7.43 13.16 -15.34
C GLU A 93 6.46 12.59 -16.35
N MET A 94 5.16 12.81 -16.11
CA MET A 94 4.10 12.32 -16.98
C MET A 94 2.83 13.14 -16.76
N ILE A 95 1.82 12.94 -17.60
CA ILE A 95 0.50 13.52 -17.44
C ILE A 95 -0.49 12.36 -17.30
N LEU A 96 -1.27 12.37 -16.22
CA LEU A 96 -2.43 11.49 -16.14
C LEU A 96 -3.60 12.18 -16.84
N GLU A 97 -4.09 11.55 -17.90
CA GLU A 97 -5.33 11.92 -18.56
C GLU A 97 -6.45 11.00 -18.06
N VAL A 98 -7.54 11.60 -17.62
CA VAL A 98 -8.75 10.90 -17.18
C VAL A 98 -9.93 11.39 -17.99
N ARG A 99 -10.67 10.46 -18.59
CA ARG A 99 -11.90 10.72 -19.33
C ARG A 99 -13.09 10.14 -18.59
N GLY A 100 -14.15 10.93 -18.46
CA GLY A 100 -15.40 10.45 -17.88
C GLY A 100 -16.52 11.46 -18.04
N ALA A 101 -17.74 10.96 -18.27
CA ALA A 101 -18.93 11.80 -18.47
C ALA A 101 -18.78 12.84 -19.59
N GLY A 102 -17.98 12.52 -20.62
CA GLY A 102 -17.67 13.42 -21.74
C GLY A 102 -16.69 14.55 -21.41
N LEU A 103 -16.11 14.58 -20.19
CA LEU A 103 -15.10 15.54 -19.78
C LEU A 103 -13.72 14.89 -19.76
N ARG A 104 -12.70 15.70 -20.01
CA ARG A 104 -11.29 15.32 -20.00
C ARG A 104 -10.57 16.12 -18.94
N TYR A 105 -9.94 15.42 -18.00
CA TYR A 105 -9.09 15.98 -16.96
C TYR A 105 -7.65 15.58 -17.24
N GLN A 106 -6.73 16.51 -17.05
CA GLN A 106 -5.31 16.26 -17.21
C GLN A 106 -4.57 16.83 -16.02
N GLU A 107 -3.71 16.02 -15.42
CA GLU A 107 -2.91 16.47 -14.29
C GLU A 107 -1.45 16.01 -14.44
N PRO A 108 -0.49 16.96 -14.37
CA PRO A 108 0.92 16.61 -14.43
C PRO A 108 1.36 15.92 -13.14
N ILE A 109 2.11 14.86 -13.31
CA ILE A 109 2.71 14.07 -12.24
C ILE A 109 4.22 14.28 -12.30
N GLN A 110 4.81 14.61 -11.16
CA GLN A 110 6.26 14.63 -10.98
C GLN A 110 6.62 13.84 -9.73
N VAL A 111 7.46 12.82 -9.90
CA VAL A 111 7.96 12.00 -8.80
C VAL A 111 9.47 11.90 -8.88
N CYS A 112 10.15 12.09 -7.75
CA CYS A 112 11.60 11.96 -7.65
C CYS A 112 11.96 10.77 -6.77
N ASN A 113 13.15 10.21 -7.00
CA ASN A 113 13.75 9.13 -6.19
C ASN A 113 12.84 7.91 -6.02
N LEU A 114 12.30 7.41 -7.14
CA LEU A 114 11.52 6.17 -7.16
C LEU A 114 12.44 4.99 -6.89
N ASN A 115 12.11 4.24 -5.85
CA ASN A 115 12.79 3.02 -5.46
C ASN A 115 11.73 1.96 -5.09
N LYS A 116 12.11 0.93 -4.34
CA LYS A 116 11.20 -0.15 -3.95
C LYS A 116 10.06 0.32 -3.04
N HIS A 117 10.18 1.48 -2.42
CA HIS A 117 9.13 2.09 -1.61
C HIS A 117 8.15 2.86 -2.50
N ALA A 118 6.87 2.63 -2.26
CA ALA A 118 5.81 3.31 -2.98
C ALA A 118 5.78 4.80 -2.64
N VAL A 119 5.86 5.65 -3.66
CA VAL A 119 5.63 7.10 -3.55
C VAL A 119 4.20 7.38 -4.02
N ILE A 120 3.41 8.00 -3.15
CA ILE A 120 2.00 8.31 -3.42
C ILE A 120 1.87 9.78 -3.79
N VAL A 121 1.27 10.04 -4.95
CA VAL A 121 0.91 11.38 -5.42
C VAL A 121 -0.59 11.53 -5.32
N THR A 122 -1.05 12.64 -4.74
CA THR A 122 -2.47 13.01 -4.72
C THR A 122 -2.71 14.04 -5.83
N LEU A 123 -3.74 13.80 -6.63
CA LEU A 123 -4.11 14.54 -7.83
C LEU A 123 -5.46 15.24 -7.59
N PRO A 124 -5.46 16.44 -6.96
CA PRO A 124 -6.68 17.17 -6.62
C PRO A 124 -7.43 17.72 -7.84
N GLY A 125 -6.80 17.80 -9.01
CA GLY A 125 -7.40 18.31 -10.24
C GLY A 125 -8.38 17.33 -10.90
N ILE A 126 -8.38 16.06 -10.48
CA ILE A 126 -9.32 15.04 -10.95
C ILE A 126 -10.47 14.92 -9.94
N PRO A 127 -11.67 15.45 -10.24
CA PRO A 127 -12.78 15.47 -9.30
C PRO A 127 -13.39 14.08 -9.08
N GLU A 128 -14.14 13.96 -7.99
CA GLU A 128 -15.08 12.86 -7.79
C GLU A 128 -16.15 12.91 -8.90
N LEU A 129 -16.16 11.92 -9.79
CA LEU A 129 -17.15 11.85 -10.86
C LEU A 129 -18.46 11.30 -10.30
N GLU A 130 -19.50 12.14 -10.30
CA GLU A 130 -20.85 11.75 -9.87
C GLU A 130 -21.42 10.62 -10.78
N PRO A 131 -22.12 9.64 -10.20
CA PRO A 131 -22.88 8.68 -10.99
C PRO A 131 -23.94 9.36 -11.84
N LYS A 132 -23.96 9.07 -13.15
CA LYS A 132 -25.10 9.39 -14.01
C LYS A 132 -25.90 8.12 -14.31
N LEU A 133 -27.21 8.21 -14.12
CA LEU A 133 -28.16 7.21 -14.61
C LEU A 133 -28.23 7.32 -16.13
N SER A 134 -27.83 6.29 -16.86
CA SER A 134 -27.98 6.25 -18.32
C SER A 134 -28.72 4.98 -18.73
N LYS A 135 -29.91 5.15 -19.34
CA LYS A 135 -30.75 4.06 -19.89
C LYS A 135 -31.01 2.90 -18.91
N GLY A 136 -31.35 3.22 -17.66
CA GLY A 136 -31.64 2.21 -16.63
C GLY A 136 -30.42 1.50 -16.04
N ASN A 137 -29.20 1.81 -16.51
CA ASN A 137 -27.96 1.33 -15.93
C ASN A 137 -27.26 2.48 -15.18
N LEU A 138 -26.93 2.23 -13.92
CA LEU A 138 -26.14 3.12 -13.08
C LEU A 138 -24.69 3.08 -13.58
N ARG A 139 -24.28 4.07 -14.38
CA ARG A 139 -22.88 4.21 -14.81
C ARG A 139 -22.19 5.19 -13.88
N PHE A 140 -21.40 4.62 -12.98
CA PHE A 140 -20.29 5.33 -12.36
C PHE A 140 -19.10 5.29 -13.31
N SER A 141 -18.04 5.95 -12.90
CA SER A 141 -16.67 5.64 -13.28
C SER A 141 -16.16 6.36 -14.52
N ILE A 142 -14.99 6.92 -14.31
CA ILE A 142 -13.93 7.08 -15.30
C ILE A 142 -14.05 5.99 -16.36
N GLU A 143 -14.19 6.44 -17.60
CA GLU A 143 -14.36 5.59 -18.76
C GLU A 143 -12.99 5.04 -19.17
N GLU A 144 -12.01 5.94 -19.22
CA GLU A 144 -10.65 5.65 -19.65
C GLU A 144 -9.68 6.53 -18.85
N TYR A 145 -8.49 6.00 -18.60
CA TYR A 145 -7.36 6.78 -18.13
C TYR A 145 -6.11 6.36 -18.90
N GLU A 146 -5.22 7.31 -19.13
CA GLU A 146 -3.97 7.07 -19.83
C GLU A 146 -2.84 7.91 -19.21
N PHE A 147 -1.66 7.31 -19.22
CA PHE A 147 -0.42 7.96 -18.81
C PHE A 147 0.32 8.43 -20.05
N LEU A 148 0.36 9.75 -20.25
CA LEU A 148 1.07 10.36 -21.36
C LEU A 148 2.48 10.73 -20.91
N ALA A 149 3.49 10.28 -21.65
CA ALA A 149 4.86 10.74 -21.44
C ALA A 149 4.94 12.24 -21.77
N ARG A 150 5.65 12.99 -20.92
CA ARG A 150 5.89 14.42 -21.12
C ARG A 150 7.16 14.66 -21.94
#